data_AF-A0A0F9TS24-F1
#
_entry.id   AF-A0A0F9TS24-F1
#
_cell.length_a   1.000
_cell.length_b   1.000
_cell.length_c   1.000
_cell.angle_alpha   90.00
_cell.angle_beta   90.00
_cell.angle_gamma   90.00
#
_symmetry.space_group_name_H-M   'P 1'
#
loop_
_entity.id
_entity.type
_entity.pdbx_description
1 polymer ?
#
loop_
_entity_poly.entity_id
_entity_poly.type
_entity_poly.pdbx_seq_one_letter_code
_entity_poly.pdbx_strand_id
1 'polypeptide(L)'
;MNKVLIISISSVAGHKVSPASSVYADTKFAVRAISQGLRMEVGRNIRTTVISPGLIDSELKHGTSEATSSQFVNEVYNDAISATSIANAVTYVIEQLNDVDVNEIVLRPTVQEF
;
A
#
# COMPACT_ATOMS: atom_id res chain seq x y z
N MET A 1 -28.22 5.51 3.11
CA MET A 1 -27.48 4.76 4.15
C MET A 1 -25.99 4.96 3.91
N ASN A 2 -25.19 5.14 4.95
CA ASN A 2 -23.73 5.21 4.82
C ASN A 2 -23.21 3.82 4.47
N LYS A 3 -22.38 3.72 3.42
CA LYS A 3 -21.71 2.46 3.05
C LYS A 3 -20.51 2.24 3.95
N VAL A 4 -20.22 0.97 4.24
CA VAL A 4 -18.99 0.61 4.94
C VAL A 4 -17.81 0.82 3.99
N LEU A 5 -16.68 1.31 4.50
CA LEU A 5 -15.43 1.47 3.76
C LEU A 5 -14.33 0.67 4.44
N ILE A 6 -13.67 -0.21 3.68
CA ILE A 6 -12.49 -0.95 4.12
C ILE A 6 -11.30 -0.45 3.32
N ILE A 7 -10.30 0.10 4.01
CA ILE A 7 -9.03 0.51 3.41
C ILE A 7 -7.95 -0.48 3.84
N SER A 8 -7.30 -1.12 2.87
CA SER A 8 -6.19 -2.06 3.10
C SER A 8 -4.88 -1.43 2.61
N ILE A 9 -3.85 -1.47 3.47
CA ILE A 9 -2.52 -0.95 3.13
C ILE A 9 -1.66 -2.09 2.56
N SER A 10 -1.47 -2.06 1.24
CA SER A 10 -0.55 -2.94 0.51
C SER A 10 0.85 -2.32 0.40
N SER A 11 1.45 -2.35 -0.78
CA SER A 11 2.75 -1.76 -1.17
C SER A 11 2.88 -1.84 -2.69
N VAL A 12 3.74 -1.02 -3.32
CA VAL A 12 4.21 -1.25 -4.69
C VAL A 12 4.81 -2.65 -4.88
N ALA A 13 5.32 -3.27 -3.80
CA ALA A 13 5.75 -4.67 -3.82
C ALA A 13 4.61 -5.67 -4.10
N GLY A 14 3.35 -5.27 -3.88
CA GLY A 14 2.17 -6.05 -4.29
C GLY A 14 1.85 -5.95 -5.79
N HIS A 15 2.66 -5.21 -6.56
CA HIS A 15 2.53 -5.03 -8.01
C HIS A 15 3.74 -5.54 -8.77
N LYS A 16 4.93 -5.47 -8.16
CA LYS A 16 6.17 -5.96 -8.74
C LYS A 16 7.05 -6.51 -7.64
N VAL A 17 7.60 -7.69 -7.91
CA VAL A 17 8.61 -8.32 -7.06
C VAL A 17 9.97 -7.73 -7.39
N SER A 18 10.77 -7.46 -6.37
CA SER A 18 12.16 -7.00 -6.47
C SER A 18 13.08 -8.03 -5.80
N PRO A 19 14.39 -8.03 -6.13
CA PRO A 19 15.35 -8.85 -5.40
C PRO A 19 15.22 -8.63 -3.88
N ALA A 20 15.35 -9.73 -3.12
CA ALA A 20 15.20 -9.77 -1.66
C ALA A 20 13.81 -9.40 -1.09
N SER A 21 12.77 -9.19 -1.93
CA SER A 21 11.43 -8.86 -1.44
C SER A 21 10.38 -9.96 -1.60
N SER A 22 10.72 -11.17 -2.06
CA SER A 22 9.75 -12.22 -2.45
C SER A 22 8.65 -12.46 -1.41
N VAL A 23 9.01 -12.81 -0.17
CA VAL A 23 8.03 -13.10 0.89
C VAL A 23 7.19 -11.87 1.22
N TYR A 24 7.81 -10.69 1.29
CA TYR A 24 7.08 -9.45 1.53
C TYR A 24 6.10 -9.16 0.39
N ALA A 25 6.57 -9.24 -0.86
CA ALA A 25 5.79 -9.03 -2.06
C ALA A 25 4.59 -10.01 -2.12
N ASP A 26 4.80 -11.29 -1.86
CA ASP A 26 3.74 -12.31 -1.82
C ASP A 26 2.60 -11.90 -0.88
N THR A 27 2.92 -11.41 0.33
CA THR A 27 1.88 -10.93 1.26
C THR A 27 1.13 -9.72 0.71
N LYS A 28 1.81 -8.83 -0.01
CA LYS A 28 1.22 -7.60 -0.57
C LYS A 28 0.41 -7.86 -1.84
N PHE A 29 0.79 -8.86 -2.64
CA PHE A 29 -0.05 -9.42 -3.70
C PHE A 29 -1.31 -10.06 -3.10
N ALA A 30 -1.17 -10.83 -2.01
CA ALA A 30 -2.30 -11.45 -1.33
C ALA A 30 -3.29 -10.40 -0.79
N VAL A 31 -2.82 -9.30 -0.19
CA VAL A 31 -3.70 -8.20 0.24
C VAL A 31 -4.56 -7.69 -0.93
N ARG A 32 -3.97 -7.47 -2.11
CA ARG A 32 -4.71 -7.01 -3.29
C ARG A 32 -5.75 -8.03 -3.75
N ALA A 33 -5.36 -9.30 -3.85
CA ALA A 33 -6.26 -10.37 -4.25
C ALA A 33 -7.44 -10.51 -3.28
N ILE A 34 -7.19 -10.44 -1.97
CA ILE A 34 -8.22 -10.51 -0.93
C ILE A 34 -9.17 -9.31 -1.04
N SER A 35 -8.65 -8.08 -1.16
CA SER A 35 -9.49 -6.88 -1.28
C SER A 35 -10.34 -6.89 -2.56
N GLN A 36 -9.81 -7.44 -3.65
CA GLN A 36 -10.55 -7.64 -4.90
C GLN A 36 -11.64 -8.69 -4.73
N GLY A 37 -11.33 -9.86 -4.15
CA GLY A 37 -12.30 -10.92 -3.87
C GLY A 37 -13.45 -10.41 -2.99
N LEU A 38 -13.10 -9.71 -1.91
CA LEU A 38 -14.08 -9.12 -1.00
C LEU A 38 -15.03 -8.17 -1.73
N ARG A 39 -14.52 -7.32 -2.64
CA ARG A 39 -15.36 -6.41 -3.44
C ARG A 39 -16.42 -7.16 -4.24
N MET A 40 -16.06 -8.32 -4.80
CA MET A 40 -16.97 -9.14 -5.60
C MET A 40 -18.04 -9.84 -4.73
N GLU A 41 -17.72 -10.14 -3.48
CA GLU A 41 -18.57 -10.91 -2.56
C GLU A 41 -19.58 -10.03 -1.80
N VAL A 42 -19.19 -8.82 -1.40
CA VAL A 42 -19.97 -7.96 -0.48
C VAL A 42 -21.02 -7.07 -1.16
N GLY A 43 -20.99 -6.99 -2.49
CA GLY A 43 -21.92 -6.18 -3.28
C GLY A 43 -21.82 -4.67 -3.01
N ARG A 44 -22.91 -3.93 -3.21
CA ARG A 44 -22.89 -2.45 -3.32
C ARG A 44 -22.86 -1.71 -1.97
N ASN A 45 -22.89 -2.42 -0.85
CA ASN A 45 -23.00 -1.83 0.50
C ASN A 45 -21.64 -1.60 1.19
N ILE A 46 -20.59 -2.25 0.70
CA ILE A 46 -19.23 -2.12 1.21
C ILE A 46 -18.32 -1.70 0.06
N ARG A 47 -17.53 -0.64 0.28
CA ARG A 47 -16.46 -0.19 -0.60
C ARG A 47 -15.14 -0.77 -0.12
N THR A 48 -14.26 -1.14 -1.03
CA THR A 48 -12.93 -1.64 -0.69
C THR A 48 -11.87 -0.87 -1.46
N THR A 49 -10.89 -0.31 -0.76
CA THR A 49 -9.78 0.43 -1.35
C THR A 49 -8.47 -0.20 -0.93
N VAL A 50 -7.58 -0.42 -1.89
CA VAL A 50 -6.18 -0.75 -1.60
C VAL A 50 -5.31 0.50 -1.80
N ILE A 51 -4.51 0.85 -0.81
CA ILE A 51 -3.45 1.85 -0.97
C ILE A 51 -2.12 1.10 -1.05
N SER A 52 -1.34 1.35 -2.09
CA SER A 52 -0.05 0.70 -2.37
C SER A 52 1.09 1.72 -2.31
N PRO A 53 1.68 1.95 -1.11
CA PRO A 53 2.83 2.84 -0.94
C PRO A 53 4.12 2.32 -1.57
N GLY A 54 4.94 3.25 -2.07
CA GLY A 54 6.38 3.09 -2.31
C GLY A 54 7.19 3.25 -1.02
N LEU A 55 8.37 3.88 -1.14
CA LEU A 55 9.24 4.18 -0.01
C LEU A 55 8.65 5.30 0.85
N ILE A 56 8.26 4.96 2.08
CA ILE A 56 7.68 5.88 3.07
C ILE A 56 8.51 5.85 4.34
N ASP A 57 8.91 7.02 4.86
CA ASP A 57 9.70 7.12 6.08
C ASP A 57 8.88 6.60 7.27
N SER A 58 9.26 5.42 7.75
CA SER A 58 8.57 4.66 8.77
C SER A 58 9.54 3.68 9.43
N GLU A 59 9.09 3.06 10.52
CA GLU A 59 9.85 2.08 11.29
C GLU A 59 10.08 0.76 10.54
N LEU A 60 9.41 0.55 9.40
CA LEU A 60 9.54 -0.67 8.61
C LEU A 60 10.97 -0.94 8.16
N LYS A 61 11.79 0.11 7.98
CA LYS A 61 13.24 -0.01 7.69
C LYS A 61 14.03 -0.78 8.74
N HIS A 62 13.51 -0.87 9.96
CA HIS A 62 14.13 -1.59 11.08
C HIS A 62 13.68 -3.05 11.20
N GLY A 63 12.78 -3.54 10.33
CA GLY A 63 12.22 -4.89 10.39
C GLY A 63 13.15 -6.01 9.91
N THR A 64 14.31 -5.67 9.33
CA THR A 64 15.29 -6.65 8.85
C THR A 64 16.50 -6.69 9.77
N SER A 65 16.95 -7.89 10.13
CA SER A 65 18.04 -8.11 11.10
C SER A 65 19.35 -8.61 10.49
N GLU A 66 19.33 -9.03 9.23
CA GLU A 66 20.52 -9.47 8.49
C GLU A 66 21.29 -8.22 8.01
N ALA A 67 22.57 -8.12 8.34
CA ALA A 67 23.35 -6.89 8.21
C ALA A 67 23.37 -6.31 6.79
N THR A 68 23.57 -7.14 5.77
CA THR A 68 23.60 -6.68 4.37
C THR A 68 22.24 -6.16 3.92
N SER A 69 21.17 -6.88 4.27
CA SER A 69 19.80 -6.49 3.95
C SER A 69 19.40 -5.21 4.69
N SER A 70 19.77 -5.06 5.97
CA SER A 70 19.54 -3.84 6.74
C SER A 70 20.26 -2.63 6.16
N GLN A 71 21.51 -2.80 5.70
CA GLN A 71 22.26 -1.72 5.03
C GLN A 71 21.55 -1.28 3.75
N PHE A 72 21.23 -2.23 2.87
CA PHE A 72 20.50 -1.96 1.63
C PHE A 72 19.16 -1.25 1.89
N VAL A 73 18.38 -1.73 2.86
CA VAL A 73 17.10 -1.12 3.25
C VAL A 73 17.31 0.32 3.71
N ASN A 74 18.29 0.59 4.57
CA ASN A 74 18.56 1.96 5.01
C ASN A 74 19.00 2.88 3.86
N GLU A 75 19.78 2.38 2.91
CA GLU A 75 20.20 3.14 1.74
C GLU A 75 19.02 3.55 0.85
N VAL A 76 18.12 2.62 0.52
CA VAL A 76 16.94 2.95 -0.30
C VAL A 76 15.95 3.83 0.43
N TYR A 77 15.87 3.77 1.77
CA TYR A 77 15.00 4.64 2.56
C TYR A 77 15.45 6.11 2.59
N ASN A 78 16.64 6.46 2.08
CA ASN A 78 17.03 7.86 1.90
C ASN A 78 16.12 8.62 0.92
N ASP A 79 15.50 7.90 -0.01
CA ASP A 79 14.55 8.45 -0.99
C ASP A 79 13.09 8.44 -0.47
N ALA A 80 12.87 8.02 0.76
CA ALA A 80 11.53 7.86 1.31
C ALA A 80 10.85 9.22 1.54
N ILE A 81 9.56 9.29 1.19
CA ILE A 81 8.73 10.47 1.47
C ILE A 81 7.98 10.30 2.80
N SER A 82 7.48 11.42 3.34
CA SER A 82 6.71 11.40 4.59
C SER A 82 5.45 10.53 4.52
N ALA A 83 5.13 9.86 5.64
CA ALA A 83 3.87 9.17 5.86
C ALA A 83 2.63 10.08 5.69
N THR A 84 2.80 11.40 5.77
CA THR A 84 1.74 12.39 5.45
C THR A 84 1.15 12.17 4.05
N SER A 85 1.95 11.74 3.07
CA SER A 85 1.45 11.43 1.72
C SER A 85 0.43 10.28 1.73
N ILE A 86 0.63 9.28 2.60
CA ILE A 86 -0.32 8.17 2.76
C ILE A 86 -1.57 8.64 3.50
N ALA A 87 -1.42 9.47 4.54
CA ALA A 87 -2.56 10.06 5.23
C ALA A 87 -3.44 10.88 4.28
N ASN A 88 -2.84 11.68 3.40
CA ASN A 88 -3.57 12.45 2.39
C ASN A 88 -4.31 11.56 1.39
N ALA A 89 -3.71 10.43 0.98
CA ALA A 89 -4.39 9.45 0.14
C ALA A 89 -5.60 8.81 0.85
N VAL A 90 -5.46 8.49 2.14
CA VAL A 90 -6.58 7.99 2.97
C VAL A 90 -7.69 9.03 3.07
N THR A 91 -7.35 10.30 3.34
CA THR A 91 -8.32 11.41 3.38
C THR A 91 -9.08 11.52 2.07
N TYR A 92 -8.38 11.51 0.93
CA TYR A 92 -9.01 11.54 -0.40
C TYR A 92 -10.06 10.43 -0.56
N VAL A 93 -9.75 9.19 -0.13
CA VAL A 93 -10.68 8.05 -0.22
C VAL A 93 -11.90 8.24 0.68
N ILE A 94 -11.70 8.70 1.91
CA ILE A 94 -12.78 8.91 2.89
C ILE A 94 -13.73 10.02 2.44
N GLU A 95 -13.21 11.06 1.80
CA GLU A 95 -14.00 12.20 1.29
C GLU A 95 -14.85 11.87 0.07
N GLN A 96 -14.64 10.72 -0.59
CA GLN A 96 -15.44 10.36 -1.76
C GLN A 96 -16.89 10.04 -1.41
N LEU A 97 -17.81 10.51 -2.27
CA LEU A 97 -19.24 10.23 -2.19
C LEU A 97 -19.54 8.72 -2.15
N ASN A 98 -20.67 8.35 -1.54
CA ASN A 98 -21.05 6.94 -1.33
C ASN A 98 -21.25 6.14 -2.63
N ASP A 99 -21.45 6.80 -3.77
CA ASP A 99 -21.57 6.20 -5.10
C ASP A 99 -20.24 6.10 -5.86
N VAL A 100 -19.15 6.60 -5.28
CA VAL A 100 -17.78 6.49 -5.81
C VAL A 100 -17.03 5.42 -5.04
N ASP A 101 -16.44 4.47 -5.77
CA ASP A 101 -15.54 3.45 -5.21
C ASP A 101 -14.12 3.65 -5.76
N VAL A 102 -13.18 3.98 -4.87
CA VAL A 102 -11.76 4.11 -5.22
C VAL A 102 -11.13 2.75 -5.03
N ASN A 103 -10.95 2.02 -6.13
CA ASN A 103 -10.49 0.63 -6.03
C ASN A 103 -9.04 0.51 -5.56
N GLU A 104 -8.16 1.38 -6.06
CA GLU A 104 -6.73 1.32 -5.80
C GLU A 104 -6.07 2.70 -5.95
N ILE A 105 -5.16 3.03 -5.04
CA ILE A 105 -4.22 4.16 -5.16
C ILE A 105 -2.82 3.60 -5.05
N VAL A 106 -1.98 3.86 -6.06
CA VAL A 106 -0.54 3.54 -6.03
C VAL A 106 0.21 4.86 -5.97
N LEU A 107 1.05 5.06 -4.95
CA LEU A 107 1.80 6.29 -4.78
C LEU A 107 3.19 6.02 -4.21
N ARG A 108 4.17 6.79 -4.68
CA ARG A 108 5.58 6.63 -4.35
C ARG A 108 6.36 7.93 -4.55
N PRO A 109 7.57 8.07 -4.00
CA PRO A 109 8.49 9.12 -4.38
C PRO A 109 8.70 9.14 -5.91
N THR A 110 8.87 10.34 -6.47
CA THR A 110 9.09 10.50 -7.92
C THR A 110 10.43 9.89 -8.38
N VAL A 111 11.42 9.85 -7.49
CA VAL A 111 12.75 9.27 -7.72
C VAL A 111 12.76 7.74 -7.75
N GLN A 112 11.75 7.10 -7.17
CA GLN A 112 11.63 5.64 -7.18
C GLN A 112 11.11 5.18 -8.54
N GLU A 113 11.90 4.48 -9.36
CA GLU A 113 11.49 4.07 -10.72
C GLU A 113 10.25 3.16 -10.74
N PHE A 114 10.04 2.33 -9.71
CA PHE A 114 8.86 1.50 -9.57
C PHE A 114 8.32 1.47 -8.14
#